data_AF-A0A2N5HDT2-F1
#
_entry.id   AF-A0A2N5HDT2-F1
#
_cell.length_a   1.000
_cell.length_b   1.000
_cell.length_c   1.000
_cell.angle_alpha   90.00
_cell.angle_beta   90.00
_cell.angle_gamma   90.00
#
_symmetry.space_group_name_H-M   'P 1'
#
loop_
_entity.id
_entity.type
_entity.pdbx_description
1 polymer ?
#
loop_
_entity_poly.entity_id
_entity_poly.type
_entity_poly.pdbx_seq_one_letter_code
_entity_poly.pdbx_strand_id
1 'polypeptide(L)'
;MFLAELQPEEKTAFLELAVLIASIDGNLSIFETTILNKYQKELELEDYKPTGKALGDILNTFKSERSKNIVLTELFQLIYSDGVFHDHEGEFVRMIKGHFGFDSDEFGSFKDWIEKIRELSLTKEKR
;
A
#
# COMPACT_ATOMS: atom_id res chain seq x y z
N MET A 1 5.91 10.25 -0.79
CA MET A 1 4.74 9.37 -0.88
C MET A 1 3.77 9.95 -1.91
N PHE A 2 2.87 9.12 -2.42
CA PHE A 2 1.95 9.42 -3.53
C PHE A 2 0.47 9.34 -3.10
N LEU A 3 0.18 9.20 -1.81
CA LEU A 3 -1.17 8.95 -1.29
C LEU A 3 -2.14 10.11 -1.52
N ALA A 4 -1.60 11.33 -1.57
CA ALA A 4 -2.38 12.52 -1.90
C ALA A 4 -3.04 12.46 -3.30
N GLU A 5 -2.57 11.58 -4.19
CA GLU A 5 -3.09 11.44 -5.56
C GLU A 5 -4.24 10.43 -5.69
N LEU A 6 -4.53 9.67 -4.62
CA LEU A 6 -5.66 8.77 -4.57
C LEU A 6 -6.98 9.57 -4.52
N GLN A 7 -8.02 9.00 -5.14
CA GLN A 7 -9.37 9.56 -5.03
C GLN A 7 -9.88 9.44 -3.58
N PRO A 8 -10.84 10.28 -3.14
CA PRO A 8 -11.32 10.27 -1.75
C PRO A 8 -11.73 8.88 -1.23
N GLU A 9 -12.40 8.08 -2.06
CA GLU A 9 -12.80 6.72 -1.70
C GLU A 9 -11.59 5.79 -1.57
N GLU A 10 -10.63 5.91 -2.51
CA GLU A 10 -9.38 5.16 -2.52
C GLU A 10 -8.49 5.50 -1.31
N LYS A 11 -8.54 6.75 -0.82
CA LYS A 11 -7.80 7.16 0.39
C LYS A 11 -8.25 6.37 1.62
N THR A 12 -9.57 6.30 1.83
CA THR A 12 -10.12 5.51 2.96
C THR A 12 -9.84 4.02 2.79
N ALA A 13 -9.96 3.50 1.56
CA ALA A 13 -9.64 2.10 1.25
C ALA A 13 -8.17 1.77 1.52
N PHE A 14 -7.24 2.67 1.16
CA PHE A 14 -5.82 2.46 1.40
C PHE A 14 -5.50 2.39 2.90
N LEU A 15 -6.10 3.27 3.70
CA LEU A 15 -5.87 3.25 5.15
C LEU A 15 -6.40 1.96 5.80
N GLU A 16 -7.57 1.47 5.36
CA GLU A 16 -8.09 0.15 5.79
C GLU A 16 -7.13 -0.97 5.42
N LEU A 17 -6.56 -0.92 4.21
CA LEU A 17 -5.61 -1.91 3.72
C LEU A 17 -4.30 -1.91 4.52
N ALA A 18 -3.75 -0.74 4.80
CA ALA A 18 -2.51 -0.57 5.54
C ALA A 18 -2.65 -1.08 6.98
N VAL A 19 -3.77 -0.79 7.64
CA VAL A 19 -4.07 -1.29 8.99
C VAL A 19 -4.29 -2.80 9.00
N LEU A 20 -4.96 -3.34 7.97
CA LEU A 20 -5.13 -4.78 7.83
C LEU A 20 -3.78 -5.50 7.73
N ILE A 21 -2.84 -4.97 6.94
CA ILE A 21 -1.48 -5.53 6.79
C ILE A 21 -0.69 -5.48 8.09
N ALA A 22 -0.62 -4.30 8.71
CA ALA A 22 0.12 -4.11 9.96
C ALA A 22 -0.44 -4.92 11.14
N SER A 23 -1.63 -5.53 10.98
CA SER A 23 -2.25 -6.38 12.00
C SER A 23 -2.03 -7.88 11.75
N ILE A 24 -1.38 -8.29 10.65
CA ILE A 24 -1.27 -9.71 10.24
C ILE A 24 -0.44 -10.53 11.23
N ASP A 25 0.69 -9.99 11.68
CA ASP A 25 1.59 -10.67 12.61
C ASP A 25 1.18 -10.48 14.09
N GLY A 26 0.14 -9.66 14.33
CA GLY A 26 -0.41 -9.35 15.64
C GLY A 26 0.43 -8.38 16.48
N ASN A 27 1.55 -7.86 15.97
CA ASN A 27 2.48 -7.00 16.70
C ASN A 27 2.91 -5.78 15.88
N LEU A 28 2.09 -4.73 15.92
CA LEU A 28 2.46 -3.41 15.37
C LEU A 28 3.76 -2.88 15.97
N SER A 29 4.79 -2.81 15.16
CA SER A 29 6.08 -2.22 15.53
C SER A 29 6.00 -0.69 15.62
N ILE A 30 7.02 -0.09 16.25
CA ILE A 30 7.17 1.38 16.32
C ILE A 30 7.38 1.95 14.90
N PHE A 31 8.03 1.21 14.01
CA PHE A 31 8.30 1.62 12.63
C PHE A 31 6.99 1.68 11.82
N GLU A 32 6.18 0.63 11.88
CA GLU A 32 4.88 0.58 11.21
C GLU A 32 3.92 1.64 11.77
N THR A 33 3.86 1.81 13.10
CA THR A 33 3.07 2.87 13.74
C THR A 33 3.47 4.25 13.22
N THR A 34 4.77 4.48 13.06
CA THR A 34 5.29 5.76 12.53
C THR A 34 4.86 5.98 11.08
N ILE A 35 4.82 4.92 10.27
CA ILE A 35 4.38 4.99 8.86
C ILE A 35 2.86 5.19 8.78
N LEU A 36 2.07 4.45 9.55
CA LEU A 36 0.61 4.61 9.58
C LEU A 36 0.20 6.03 9.98
N ASN A 37 0.88 6.64 10.95
CA ASN A 37 0.64 8.04 11.31
C ASN A 37 0.94 9.01 10.14
N LYS A 38 1.98 8.73 9.36
CA LYS A 38 2.27 9.51 8.14
C LYS A 38 1.18 9.31 7.08
N TYR A 39 0.68 8.09 6.95
CA TYR A 39 -0.38 7.74 6.00
C TYR A 39 -1.65 8.50 6.34
N GLN A 40 -2.10 8.46 7.60
CA GLN A 40 -3.26 9.20 8.06
C GLN A 40 -3.16 10.70 7.74
N LYS A 41 -1.99 11.29 8.01
CA LYS A 41 -1.75 12.71 7.73
C LYS A 41 -1.79 13.06 6.25
N GLU A 42 -1.15 12.26 5.39
CA GLU A 42 -1.12 12.54 3.95
C GLU A 42 -2.47 12.29 3.27
N LEU A 43 -3.26 11.35 3.80
CA LEU A 43 -4.60 11.06 3.34
C LEU A 43 -5.63 12.08 3.86
N GLU A 44 -5.27 12.91 4.84
CA GLU A 44 -6.17 13.82 5.57
C GLU A 44 -7.27 13.03 6.32
N LEU A 45 -6.86 11.94 6.98
CA LEU A 45 -7.71 10.95 7.65
C LEU A 45 -7.28 10.70 9.11
N GLU A 46 -6.73 11.70 9.80
CA GLU A 46 -6.27 11.59 11.19
C GLU A 46 -7.39 11.18 12.16
N ASP A 47 -8.63 11.62 11.92
CA ASP A 47 -9.80 11.30 12.73
C ASP A 47 -10.54 10.03 12.24
N TYR A 48 -10.14 9.46 11.10
CA TYR A 48 -10.78 8.28 10.55
C TYR A 48 -10.38 7.03 11.34
N LYS A 49 -11.37 6.23 11.70
CA LYS A 49 -11.16 4.93 12.33
C LYS A 49 -11.46 3.81 11.33
N PRO A 50 -10.48 2.93 11.04
CA PRO A 50 -10.70 1.74 10.24
C PRO A 50 -11.90 0.94 10.74
N THR A 51 -12.73 0.50 9.81
CA THR A 51 -14.01 -0.17 10.05
C THR A 51 -13.90 -1.68 9.91
N GLY A 52 -12.76 -2.19 9.42
CA GLY A 52 -12.53 -3.63 9.26
C GLY A 52 -13.17 -4.18 7.98
N LYS A 53 -13.06 -3.44 6.88
CA LYS A 53 -13.57 -3.88 5.57
C LYS A 53 -12.89 -5.16 5.11
N ALA A 54 -13.62 -6.00 4.37
CA ALA A 54 -13.05 -7.20 3.78
C ALA A 54 -12.02 -6.83 2.70
N LEU A 55 -10.93 -7.60 2.60
CA LEU A 55 -9.84 -7.35 1.65
C LEU A 55 -10.34 -7.15 0.22
N GLY A 56 -11.24 -8.03 -0.26
CA GLY A 56 -11.79 -7.92 -1.62
C GLY A 56 -12.53 -6.60 -1.87
N ASP A 57 -13.30 -6.12 -0.88
CA ASP A 57 -14.05 -4.86 -1.00
C ASP A 57 -13.12 -3.66 -1.02
N ILE A 58 -12.06 -3.70 -0.21
CA ILE A 58 -11.01 -2.68 -0.20
C ILE A 58 -10.33 -2.63 -1.58
N LEU A 59 -9.84 -3.77 -2.08
CA LEU A 59 -9.09 -3.83 -3.33
C LEU A 59 -9.93 -3.44 -4.55
N ASN A 60 -11.22 -3.76 -4.52
CA ASN A 60 -12.17 -3.33 -5.55
C ASN A 60 -12.30 -1.81 -5.67
N THR A 61 -11.84 -1.01 -4.70
CA THR A 61 -11.91 0.46 -4.78
C THR A 61 -10.88 1.02 -5.78
N PHE A 62 -9.76 0.33 -6.00
CA PHE A 62 -8.67 0.83 -6.85
C PHE A 62 -8.86 0.38 -8.29
N LYS A 63 -9.29 1.31 -9.14
CA LYS A 63 -9.63 0.98 -10.54
C LYS A 63 -8.51 1.30 -11.53
N SER A 64 -7.79 2.40 -11.30
CA SER A 64 -6.76 2.86 -12.24
C SER A 64 -5.44 2.14 -12.00
N GLU A 65 -4.68 1.89 -13.06
CA GLU A 65 -3.31 1.36 -12.95
C GLU A 65 -2.42 2.26 -12.09
N ARG A 66 -2.62 3.59 -12.15
CA ARG A 66 -1.90 4.52 -11.27
C ARG A 66 -2.23 4.26 -9.81
N SER A 67 -3.51 4.15 -9.45
CA SER A 67 -3.95 3.93 -8.07
C SER A 67 -3.41 2.60 -7.53
N LYS A 68 -3.51 1.51 -8.31
CA LYS A 68 -2.97 0.19 -7.93
C LYS A 68 -1.46 0.24 -7.69
N ASN A 69 -0.73 0.95 -8.54
CA ASN A 69 0.72 1.13 -8.39
C ASN A 69 1.09 1.97 -7.17
N ILE A 70 0.35 3.05 -6.90
CA ILE A 70 0.51 3.83 -5.67
C ILE A 70 0.29 2.93 -4.45
N VAL A 71 -0.80 2.16 -4.42
CA VAL A 71 -1.11 1.25 -3.32
C VAL A 71 0.05 0.29 -3.06
N LEU A 72 0.53 -0.43 -4.08
CA LEU A 72 1.66 -1.34 -3.90
C LEU A 72 2.93 -0.63 -3.45
N THR A 73 3.28 0.49 -4.07
CA THR A 73 4.50 1.24 -3.73
C THR A 73 4.49 1.67 -2.27
N GLU A 74 3.38 2.20 -1.79
CA GLU A 74 3.25 2.67 -0.41
C GLU A 74 3.19 1.48 0.54
N LEU A 75 2.41 0.43 0.26
CA LEU A 75 2.39 -0.77 1.10
C LEU A 75 3.76 -1.42 1.26
N PHE A 76 4.60 -1.42 0.22
CA PHE A 76 5.97 -1.89 0.36
C PHE A 76 6.81 -1.01 1.29
N GLN A 77 6.60 0.31 1.34
CA GLN A 77 7.25 1.14 2.35
C GLN A 77 6.86 0.75 3.76
N LEU A 78 5.60 0.36 3.98
CA LEU A 78 5.12 -0.12 5.27
C LEU A 78 5.74 -1.47 5.64
N ILE A 79 5.62 -2.46 4.75
CA ILE A 79 6.07 -3.84 4.96
C ILE A 79 7.60 -3.90 5.15
N TYR A 80 8.37 -3.17 4.35
CA TYR A 80 9.84 -3.19 4.46
C TYR A 80 10.40 -2.17 5.46
N SER A 81 9.56 -1.58 6.31
CA SER A 81 9.95 -0.45 7.17
C SER A 81 10.89 -0.81 8.32
N ASP A 82 10.78 -2.05 8.82
CA ASP A 82 11.62 -2.60 9.88
C ASP A 82 12.82 -3.38 9.31
N GLY A 83 12.88 -3.55 7.98
CA GLY A 83 13.91 -4.29 7.26
C GLY A 83 13.75 -5.81 7.29
N VAL A 84 12.62 -6.34 7.80
CA VAL A 84 12.36 -7.78 7.92
C VAL A 84 11.08 -8.12 7.16
N PHE A 85 11.21 -8.96 6.13
CA PHE A 85 10.07 -9.43 5.36
C PHE A 85 9.62 -10.80 5.84
N HIS A 86 8.40 -10.89 6.36
CA HIS A 86 7.83 -12.14 6.87
C HIS A 86 7.04 -12.88 5.78
N ASP A 87 6.99 -14.21 5.87
CA ASP A 87 6.30 -15.06 4.89
C ASP A 87 4.81 -14.71 4.72
N HIS A 88 4.15 -14.31 5.81
CA HIS A 88 2.74 -13.89 5.83
C HIS A 88 2.50 -12.58 5.07
N GLU A 89 3.43 -11.62 5.15
CA GLU A 89 3.35 -10.38 4.39
C GLU A 89 3.55 -10.66 2.89
N GLY A 90 4.43 -11.60 2.57
CA GLY A 90 4.61 -12.08 1.20
C GLY A 90 3.36 -12.74 0.61
N GLU A 91 2.62 -13.51 1.40
CA GLU A 91 1.32 -14.04 0.97
C GLU A 91 0.31 -12.92 0.71
N PHE A 92 0.27 -11.91 1.58
CA PHE A 92 -0.63 -10.78 1.42
C PHE A 92 -0.34 -9.96 0.16
N VAL A 93 0.94 -9.68 -0.11
CA VAL A 93 1.36 -9.02 -1.35
C VAL A 93 0.96 -9.84 -2.58
N ARG A 94 1.13 -11.17 -2.54
CA ARG A 94 0.70 -12.05 -3.65
C ARG A 94 -0.81 -11.95 -3.89
N MET A 95 -1.63 -11.91 -2.85
CA MET A 95 -3.08 -11.75 -2.98
C MET A 95 -3.46 -10.41 -3.61
N ILE A 96 -2.84 -9.30 -3.16
CA ILE A 96 -3.09 -7.97 -3.74
C ILE A 96 -2.71 -7.96 -5.22
N LYS A 97 -1.51 -8.45 -5.56
CA LYS A 97 -1.04 -8.53 -6.94
C LYS A 97 -1.98 -9.32 -7.83
N GLY A 98 -2.40 -10.51 -7.37
CA GLY A 98 -3.34 -11.35 -8.09
C GLY A 98 -4.68 -10.66 -8.32
N HIS A 99 -5.19 -9.91 -7.34
CA HIS A 99 -6.41 -9.14 -7.49
C HIS A 99 -6.26 -7.95 -8.45
N PHE A 100 -5.13 -7.25 -8.39
CA PHE A 100 -4.83 -6.11 -9.27
C PHE A 100 -4.49 -6.51 -10.71
N GLY A 101 -4.19 -7.79 -10.94
CA GLY A 101 -3.82 -8.33 -12.23
C GLY A 101 -2.34 -8.11 -12.59
N PHE A 102 -1.50 -7.87 -11.58
CA PHE A 102 -0.05 -7.78 -11.79
C PHE A 102 0.54 -9.16 -11.98
N ASP A 103 1.48 -9.29 -12.91
CA ASP A 103 2.11 -10.57 -13.19
C ASP A 103 2.86 -11.05 -11.93
N SER A 104 2.82 -12.36 -11.67
CA SER A 104 3.48 -12.96 -10.51
C SER A 104 4.97 -12.62 -10.48
N ASP A 105 5.58 -12.46 -11.65
CA ASP A 105 7.01 -12.17 -11.82
C ASP A 105 7.37 -10.68 -11.70
N GLU A 106 6.40 -9.76 -11.77
CA GLU A 106 6.64 -8.32 -11.97
C GLU A 106 7.14 -7.57 -10.71
N PHE A 107 7.04 -8.17 -9.53
CA PHE A 107 7.36 -7.49 -8.25
C PHE A 107 7.95 -8.45 -7.21
N GLY A 108 8.78 -9.39 -7.65
CA GLY A 108 9.36 -10.43 -6.79
C GLY A 108 10.52 -9.94 -5.93
N SER A 109 11.09 -8.78 -6.24
CA SER A 109 12.28 -8.26 -5.57
C SER A 109 12.19 -6.77 -5.20
N PHE A 110 12.98 -6.37 -4.20
CA PHE A 110 13.23 -4.97 -3.83
C PHE A 110 13.69 -4.11 -5.03
N LYS A 111 14.32 -4.74 -6.03
CA LYS A 111 14.79 -4.06 -7.25
C LYS A 111 13.63 -3.65 -8.16
N ASP A 112 12.66 -4.53 -8.37
CA ASP A 112 11.48 -4.25 -9.20
C ASP A 112 10.65 -3.11 -8.61
N TRP A 113 10.63 -3.02 -7.27
CA TRP A 113 10.02 -1.92 -6.55
C TRP A 113 10.72 -0.56 -6.77
N ILE A 114 12.06 -0.52 -6.72
CA ILE A 114 12.82 0.71 -7.04
C ILE A 114 12.50 1.21 -8.45
N GLU A 115 12.41 0.28 -9.41
CA GLU A 115 12.04 0.61 -10.78
C GLU A 115 10.63 1.23 -10.85
N LYS A 116 9.67 0.72 -10.08
CA LYS A 116 8.32 1.28 -10.05
C LYS A 116 8.23 2.67 -9.42
N ILE A 117 8.95 2.92 -8.34
CA ILE A 117 9.06 4.26 -7.73
C ILE A 117 9.60 5.26 -8.75
N ARG A 118 10.59 4.84 -9.54
CA ARG A 118 11.16 5.67 -10.61
C ARG A 118 10.12 5.99 -11.69
N GLU A 119 9.36 5.00 -12.15
CA GLU A 119 8.27 5.23 -13.11
C GLU A 119 7.24 6.24 -12.61
N LEU A 120 6.78 6.08 -11.37
CA LEU A 120 5.82 7.00 -10.75
C LEU A 120 6.38 8.43 -10.66
N SER A 121 7.67 8.56 -10.33
CA SER A 121 8.36 9.85 -10.26
C SER A 121 8.46 10.54 -11.63
N LEU A 122 8.72 9.79 -12.70
CA LEU A 122 8.84 10.34 -14.06
C LEU A 122 7.51 10.81 -14.66
N THR A 123 6.38 10.24 -14.23
CA THR A 123 5.06 10.71 -14.69
C THR A 123 4.66 12.07 -14.11
N LYS A 124 5.31 12.55 -13.05
CA LYS A 124 5.06 13.89 -12.47
C LYS A 124 5.65 15.03 -13.29
N GLU A 125 6.73 14.80 -14.02
CA GLU A 125 7.44 15.86 -14.77
C GLU A 125 6.78 16.23 -16.11
N LYS A 126 5.74 15.50 -16.53
CA LYS A 126 5.05 15.71 -17.82
C LYS A 126 3.69 16.42 -17.72
N ARG A 127 3.33 17.00 -16.58
CA ARG A 127 2.09 17.76 -16.39
C ARG A 127 2.35 19.19 -15.98
#